data_AF-A0A956UP96-F1
#
_entry.id   AF-A0A956UP96-F1
#
_cell.length_a   1.000
_cell.length_b   1.000
_cell.length_c   1.000
_cell.angle_alpha   90.00
_cell.angle_beta   90.00
_cell.angle_gamma   90.00
#
_symmetry.space_group_name_H-M   'P 1'
#
loop_
_entity.id
_entity.type
_entity.pdbx_description
1 polymer ?
#
loop_
_entity_poly.entity_id
_entity_poly.type
_entity_poly.pdbx_seq_one_letter_code
_entity_poly.pdbx_strand_id
1 'polypeptide(L)'
;MTRRLVRRRLMGTYNLTMDAPARARRLGSGSVEIAITFAAIVIVAAALLSLSFTNAAPTASPLEGVFTSVSAISGTGLVLFDTQAQFTFAGELIILVVIQVGGLGYMLGVSVILWAIGGRLGVRDSHMLRLYYGLPTLGEAVRFIRNLAIYAFACEAIGAAALWVGFTAAGVDKHTAVWWAIFHSISSFNEAGFNLTGADLLPFADQPLVLATSGILAALGAIGAIPILLLMQTRGRNLPLDSRVILGGAGILLLMGFAFIGVGEWANPETLGSVSAWDRPLLAAEQSAMWGTGFSAIPTSELH
;
A
#
# COMPACT_ATOMS: atom_id res chain seq x y z
N MET A 1 39.24 19.43 -25.83
CA MET A 1 38.42 19.96 -26.94
C MET A 1 38.36 18.92 -28.03
N THR A 2 37.24 18.21 -28.18
CA THR A 2 37.12 17.12 -29.17
C THR A 2 36.05 17.53 -30.18
N ARG A 3 36.48 18.09 -31.32
CA ARG A 3 35.59 18.54 -32.40
C ARG A 3 35.23 17.34 -33.28
N ARG A 4 33.97 16.89 -33.27
CA ARG A 4 33.42 16.02 -34.32
C ARG A 4 32.70 16.88 -35.35
N LEU A 5 33.21 16.85 -36.58
CA LEU A 5 32.60 17.51 -37.75
C LEU A 5 31.63 16.52 -38.41
N VAL A 6 30.33 16.81 -38.36
CA VAL A 6 29.32 16.10 -39.15
C VAL A 6 29.08 16.91 -40.42
N ARG A 7 29.55 16.41 -41.57
CA ARG A 7 29.26 16.99 -42.89
C ARG A 7 27.96 16.38 -43.41
N ARG A 8 26.90 17.19 -43.53
CA ARG A 8 25.79 16.91 -44.45
C ARG A 8 25.56 18.16 -45.30
N ARG A 9 25.72 18.00 -46.62
CA ARG A 9 25.58 19.04 -47.65
C ARG A 9 24.15 19.57 -47.67
N LEU A 10 24.05 20.88 -47.98
CA LEU A 10 22.88 21.72 -48.25
C LEU A 10 22.41 22.54 -47.04
N MET A 11 22.45 23.87 -47.23
CA MET A 11 22.25 24.98 -46.28
C MET A 11 23.51 25.42 -45.51
N GLY A 12 23.69 26.74 -45.46
CA GLY A 12 24.90 27.44 -45.00
C GLY A 12 25.38 27.02 -43.63
N THR A 13 26.68 27.15 -43.40
CA THR A 13 27.34 26.80 -42.14
C THR A 13 26.93 27.75 -41.03
N TYR A 14 25.92 27.38 -40.25
CA TYR A 14 25.66 27.98 -38.95
C TYR A 14 26.62 27.35 -37.92
N ASN A 15 27.50 28.16 -37.34
CA ASN A 15 28.33 27.74 -36.22
C ASN A 15 27.48 27.77 -34.95
N LEU A 16 26.87 26.63 -34.61
CA LEU A 16 26.22 26.44 -33.31
C LEU A 16 27.29 26.18 -32.25
N THR A 17 27.63 27.19 -31.47
CA THR A 17 28.39 27.02 -30.22
C THR A 17 27.45 26.45 -29.17
N MET A 18 27.48 25.13 -28.99
CA MET A 18 26.84 24.47 -27.85
C MET A 18 27.79 24.56 -26.65
N ASP A 19 27.37 25.27 -25.62
CA ASP A 19 28.06 25.23 -24.33
C ASP A 19 28.08 23.78 -23.82
N ALA A 20 29.22 23.37 -23.25
CA ALA A 20 29.31 22.05 -22.64
C ALA A 20 28.24 21.94 -21.55
N PRO A 21 27.44 20.85 -21.51
CA PRO A 21 26.44 20.68 -20.46
C PRO A 21 27.15 20.81 -19.12
N ALA A 22 26.65 21.70 -18.26
CA ALA A 22 27.17 21.86 -16.91
C ALA A 22 27.30 20.47 -16.29
N ARG A 23 28.48 20.14 -15.76
CA ARG A 23 28.72 18.85 -15.09
C ARG A 23 27.61 18.66 -14.06
N ALA A 24 26.69 17.74 -14.33
CA ALA A 24 25.66 17.37 -13.38
C ALA A 24 26.36 17.07 -12.06
N ARG A 25 26.01 17.81 -11.01
CA ARG A 25 26.42 17.49 -9.64
C ARG A 25 26.13 16.00 -9.47
N ARG A 26 27.12 15.21 -9.05
CA ARG A 26 26.86 13.85 -8.57
C ARG A 26 26.02 14.00 -7.30
N LEU A 27 24.71 14.15 -7.48
CA LEU A 27 23.73 13.85 -6.45
C LEU A 27 24.06 12.43 -5.98
N GLY A 28 23.99 12.19 -4.66
CA GLY A 28 24.19 10.86 -4.12
C GLY A 28 23.31 9.85 -4.86
N SER A 29 23.65 8.56 -4.77
CA SER A 29 22.75 7.52 -5.29
C SER A 29 21.38 7.75 -4.64
N GLY A 30 20.34 8.08 -5.39
CA GLY A 30 19.00 8.37 -4.84
C GLY A 30 18.46 7.24 -3.97
N SER A 31 18.91 6.00 -4.22
CA SER A 31 18.65 4.84 -3.37
C SER A 31 19.21 4.97 -1.95
N VAL A 32 20.37 5.61 -1.78
CA VAL A 32 20.99 5.86 -0.46
C VAL A 32 20.21 6.91 0.31
N GLU A 33 19.73 7.97 -0.36
CA GLU A 33 18.90 9.00 0.27
C GLU A 33 17.59 8.40 0.79
N ILE A 34 16.92 7.57 -0.02
CA ILE A 34 15.72 6.83 0.41
C ILE A 34 16.02 5.92 1.61
N ALA A 35 17.12 5.15 1.56
CA ALA A 35 17.49 4.25 2.65
C ALA A 35 17.75 5.00 3.97
N ILE A 36 18.44 6.14 3.92
CA ILE A 36 18.68 6.99 5.10
C ILE A 36 17.35 7.55 5.62
N THR A 37 16.45 8.02 4.76
CA THR A 37 15.14 8.51 5.19
C THR A 37 14.32 7.42 5.88
N PHE A 38 14.26 6.21 5.30
CA PHE A 38 13.57 5.07 5.93
C PHE A 38 14.19 4.70 7.29
N ALA A 39 15.53 4.60 7.36
CA ALA A 39 16.22 4.31 8.61
C ALA A 39 15.97 5.38 9.68
N ALA A 40 15.95 6.65 9.31
CA ALA A 40 15.65 7.75 10.23
C ALA A 40 14.22 7.66 10.79
N ILE A 41 13.23 7.37 9.94
CA ILE A 41 11.84 7.17 10.39
C ILE A 41 11.74 6.01 11.36
N VAL A 42 12.37 4.87 11.05
CA VAL A 42 12.40 3.68 11.92
C VAL A 42 13.01 4.00 13.28
N ILE A 43 14.15 4.70 13.31
CA ILE A 43 14.84 5.04 14.57
C ILE A 43 13.98 5.99 15.42
N VAL A 44 13.37 7.00 14.80
CA VAL A 44 12.49 7.94 15.50
C VAL A 44 11.25 7.23 16.05
N ALA A 45 10.59 6.41 15.24
CA ALA A 45 9.43 5.64 15.66
C ALA A 45 9.78 4.66 16.80
N ALA A 46 10.89 3.94 16.69
CA ALA A 46 11.36 3.01 17.71
C ALA A 46 11.65 3.72 19.04
N ALA A 47 12.31 4.89 18.99
CA ALA A 47 12.58 5.70 20.17
C ALA A 47 11.27 6.15 20.84
N LEU A 48 10.26 6.56 20.06
CA LEU A 48 8.95 6.95 20.58
C LEU A 48 8.19 5.76 21.18
N LEU A 49 8.17 4.60 20.51
CA LEU A 49 7.52 3.37 20.98
C LEU A 49 8.20 2.75 22.21
N SER A 50 9.44 3.14 22.50
CA SER A 50 10.17 2.72 23.70
C SER A 50 9.89 3.63 24.91
N LEU A 51 8.98 4.61 24.79
CA LEU A 51 8.60 5.51 25.90
C LEU A 51 7.45 4.92 26.70
N SER A 52 7.49 5.09 28.02
CA SER A 52 6.50 4.52 28.94
C SER A 52 5.07 4.97 28.65
N PHE A 53 4.83 6.18 28.14
CA PHE A 53 3.48 6.65 27.81
C PHE A 53 2.87 5.96 26.59
N THR A 54 3.69 5.31 25.75
CA THR A 54 3.22 4.58 24.56
C THR A 54 2.91 3.12 24.85
N ASN A 55 3.27 2.60 26.03
CA ASN A 55 3.11 1.19 26.40
C ASN A 55 2.09 1.05 27.54
N ALA A 56 1.09 0.21 27.33
CA ALA A 56 0.10 -0.17 28.34
C ALA A 56 0.60 -1.33 29.23
N ALA A 57 1.53 -2.14 28.70
CA ALA A 57 2.22 -3.22 29.37
C ALA A 57 3.67 -2.80 29.71
N PRO A 58 4.57 -3.69 30.19
CA PRO A 58 5.98 -3.34 30.39
C PRO A 58 6.55 -2.67 29.14
N THR A 59 7.29 -1.58 29.33
CA THR A 59 7.83 -0.76 28.24
C THR A 59 8.61 -1.63 27.26
N ALA A 60 8.24 -1.57 25.98
CA ALA A 60 8.97 -2.24 24.93
C ALA A 60 10.45 -1.79 24.93
N SER A 61 11.34 -2.75 24.83
CA SER A 61 12.77 -2.49 24.64
C SER A 61 13.01 -1.76 23.31
N PRO A 62 14.13 -1.03 23.17
CA PRO A 62 14.48 -0.37 21.91
C PRO A 62 14.54 -1.31 20.71
N LEU A 63 14.90 -2.58 20.92
CA LEU A 63 14.96 -3.58 19.86
C LEU A 63 13.57 -4.03 19.40
N GLU A 64 12.63 -4.20 20.34
CA GLU A 64 11.22 -4.47 20.04
C GLU A 64 10.56 -3.28 19.35
N GLY A 65 10.89 -2.06 19.78
CA GLY A 65 10.46 -0.82 19.12
C GLY A 65 10.97 -0.71 17.68
N VAL A 66 12.24 -1.08 17.41
CA VAL A 66 12.81 -1.15 16.06
C VAL A 66 12.10 -2.20 15.23
N PHE A 67 11.90 -3.42 15.76
CA PHE A 67 11.21 -4.48 15.04
C PHE A 67 9.80 -4.06 14.63
N THR A 68 9.02 -3.52 15.57
CA THR A 68 7.66 -3.03 15.33
C THR A 68 7.65 -1.92 14.28
N SER A 69 8.59 -0.96 14.37
CA SER A 69 8.70 0.15 13.41
C SER A 69 9.09 -0.31 12.01
N VAL A 70 9.98 -1.29 11.89
CA VAL A 70 10.36 -1.89 10.60
C VAL A 70 9.17 -2.62 10.00
N SER A 71 8.50 -3.47 10.77
CA SER A 71 7.33 -4.23 10.31
C SER A 71 6.18 -3.31 9.84
N ALA A 72 5.94 -2.22 10.57
CA ALA A 72 4.93 -1.22 10.23
C ALA A 72 5.27 -0.46 8.94
N ILE A 73 6.53 0.01 8.77
CA ILE A 73 6.91 0.80 7.59
C ILE A 73 7.05 -0.06 6.33
N SER A 74 7.41 -1.34 6.48
CA SER A 74 7.53 -2.28 5.36
C SER A 74 6.21 -2.91 4.95
N GLY A 75 5.14 -2.72 5.73
CA GLY A 75 3.84 -3.36 5.49
C GLY A 75 3.92 -4.88 5.63
N THR A 76 4.64 -5.40 6.63
CA THR A 76 4.85 -6.85 6.78
C THR A 76 3.91 -7.47 7.81
N GLY A 77 3.37 -6.69 8.74
CA GLY A 77 2.36 -7.15 9.71
C GLY A 77 2.85 -8.13 10.77
N LEU A 78 4.16 -8.34 10.88
CA LEU A 78 4.73 -9.15 11.95
C LEU A 78 4.73 -8.36 13.26
N VAL A 79 4.06 -8.92 14.27
CA VAL A 79 3.97 -8.34 15.61
C VAL A 79 4.65 -9.25 16.62
N LEU A 80 5.42 -8.66 17.55
CA LEU A 80 6.03 -9.40 18.67
C LEU A 80 5.05 -9.61 19.82
N PHE A 81 4.11 -8.68 19.94
CA PHE A 81 3.10 -8.63 20.97
C PHE A 81 1.77 -8.30 20.32
N ASP A 82 0.67 -8.65 20.98
CA ASP A 82 -0.62 -8.09 20.59
C ASP A 82 -0.56 -6.55 20.68
N THR A 83 -0.94 -5.89 19.58
CA THR A 83 -0.77 -4.44 19.43
C THR A 83 -1.65 -3.70 20.43
N GLN A 84 -2.90 -4.18 20.63
CA GLN A 84 -3.86 -3.57 21.54
C GLN A 84 -3.44 -3.74 23.01
N ALA A 85 -2.92 -4.91 23.38
CA ALA A 85 -2.49 -5.20 24.74
C ALA A 85 -1.18 -4.48 25.11
N GLN A 86 -0.25 -4.33 24.17
CA GLN A 86 1.07 -3.75 24.43
C GLN A 86 1.04 -2.23 24.40
N PHE A 87 0.39 -1.61 23.41
CA PHE A 87 0.51 -0.19 23.16
C PHE A 87 -0.72 0.59 23.67
N THR A 88 -0.48 1.79 24.18
CA THR A 88 -1.56 2.75 24.44
C THR A 88 -2.04 3.34 23.11
N PHE A 89 -3.15 4.08 23.13
CA PHE A 89 -3.61 4.87 21.99
C PHE A 89 -2.49 5.71 21.34
N ALA A 90 -1.58 6.27 22.14
CA ALA A 90 -0.45 7.04 21.62
C ALA A 90 0.55 6.17 20.83
N GLY A 91 0.82 4.96 21.31
CA GLY A 91 1.67 3.98 20.61
C GLY A 91 1.01 3.45 19.34
N GLU A 92 -0.27 3.09 19.40
CA GLU A 92 -1.08 2.68 18.24
C GLU A 92 -1.10 3.79 17.17
N LEU A 93 -1.26 5.05 17.56
CA LEU A 93 -1.22 6.19 16.64
C LEU A 93 0.16 6.34 15.97
N ILE A 94 1.25 6.13 16.69
CA ILE A 94 2.61 6.16 16.11
C ILE A 94 2.75 5.04 15.06
N ILE A 95 2.32 3.82 15.39
CA ILE A 95 2.34 2.68 14.46
C ILE A 95 1.53 3.02 13.20
N LEU A 96 0.32 3.56 13.37
CA LEU A 96 -0.56 3.95 12.28
C LEU A 96 0.07 5.02 11.35
N VAL A 97 0.76 6.00 11.92
CA VAL A 97 1.49 7.03 11.15
C VAL A 97 2.63 6.39 10.36
N VAL A 98 3.38 5.46 10.97
CA VAL A 98 4.48 4.76 10.30
C VAL A 98 3.96 3.90 9.14
N ILE A 99 2.84 3.20 9.34
CA ILE A 99 2.11 2.45 8.30
C ILE A 99 1.76 3.37 7.13
N GLN A 100 1.13 4.52 7.42
CA GLN A 100 0.71 5.46 6.38
C GLN A 100 1.90 5.99 5.57
N VAL A 101 3.01 6.32 6.24
CA VAL A 101 4.22 6.81 5.59
C VAL A 101 4.85 5.72 4.72
N GLY A 102 4.89 4.48 5.21
CA GLY A 102 5.35 3.32 4.45
C GLY A 102 4.53 3.07 3.19
N GLY A 103 3.19 3.00 3.33
CA GLY A 103 2.27 2.75 2.22
C GLY A 103 2.29 3.84 1.15
N LEU A 104 2.28 5.12 1.54
CA LEU A 104 2.44 6.23 0.59
C LEU A 104 3.82 6.19 -0.10
N GLY A 105 4.86 5.82 0.63
CA GLY A 105 6.23 5.65 0.10
C GLY A 105 6.31 4.56 -0.96
N TYR A 106 5.71 3.39 -0.69
CA TYR A 106 5.61 2.28 -1.65
C TYR A 106 4.86 2.70 -2.92
N MET A 107 3.69 3.33 -2.79
CA MET A 107 2.88 3.75 -3.94
C MET A 107 3.63 4.75 -4.84
N LEU A 108 4.38 5.69 -4.23
CA LEU A 108 5.27 6.60 -4.96
C LEU A 108 6.43 5.87 -5.62
N GLY A 109 7.05 4.91 -4.92
CA GLY A 109 8.16 4.10 -5.44
C GLY A 109 7.79 3.29 -6.68
N VAL A 110 6.66 2.58 -6.64
CA VAL A 110 6.13 1.82 -7.79
C VAL A 110 5.85 2.76 -8.97
N SER A 111 5.26 3.93 -8.70
CA SER A 111 4.99 4.95 -9.73
C SER A 111 6.28 5.42 -10.43
N VAL A 112 7.37 5.61 -9.68
CA VAL A 112 8.69 6.01 -10.23
C VAL A 112 9.35 4.87 -11.00
N ILE A 113 9.22 3.62 -10.55
CA ILE A 113 9.77 2.46 -11.27
C ILE A 113 9.02 2.26 -12.60
N LEU A 114 7.70 2.35 -12.60
CA LEU A 114 6.89 2.29 -13.83
C LEU A 114 7.24 3.42 -14.80
N TRP A 115 7.49 4.63 -14.30
CA TRP A 115 8.05 5.75 -15.09
C TRP A 115 9.39 5.38 -15.75
N ALA A 116 10.33 4.81 -14.99
CA ALA A 116 11.64 4.43 -15.49
C ALA A 116 11.60 3.30 -16.55
N ILE A 117 10.68 2.34 -16.39
CA ILE A 117 10.50 1.21 -17.33
C ILE A 117 9.74 1.65 -18.59
N GLY A 118 8.67 2.43 -18.41
CA GLY A 118 7.83 2.91 -19.50
C GLY A 118 8.56 3.84 -20.48
N GLY A 119 9.66 4.49 -20.05
CA GLY A 119 10.46 5.41 -20.88
C GLY A 119 11.06 4.79 -22.15
N ARG A 120 10.87 3.48 -22.36
CA ARG A 120 11.29 2.74 -23.55
C ARG A 120 10.14 2.36 -24.51
N LEU A 121 8.88 2.62 -24.14
CA LEU A 121 7.71 2.27 -24.96
C LEU A 121 7.05 3.54 -25.50
N GLY A 122 7.14 3.75 -26.82
CA GLY A 122 6.58 4.92 -27.49
C GLY A 122 5.05 4.93 -27.45
N VAL A 123 4.46 5.78 -26.60
CA VAL A 123 3.02 6.08 -26.59
C VAL A 123 2.81 7.56 -26.89
N ARG A 124 1.75 7.88 -27.64
CA ARG A 124 1.68 8.99 -28.61
C ARG A 124 0.92 10.25 -28.13
N ASP A 125 0.79 10.50 -26.82
CA ASP A 125 0.03 11.65 -26.27
C ASP A 125 0.88 12.61 -25.42
N SER A 126 1.21 13.77 -25.99
CA SER A 126 2.19 14.75 -25.50
C SER A 126 1.90 15.40 -24.15
N HIS A 127 0.67 15.29 -23.63
CA HIS A 127 0.29 15.92 -22.35
C HIS A 127 0.43 14.98 -21.15
N MET A 128 0.20 13.67 -21.33
CA MET A 128 0.50 12.63 -20.33
C MET A 128 1.98 12.24 -20.37
N LEU A 129 2.63 12.36 -21.55
CA LEU A 129 4.05 12.07 -21.75
C LEU A 129 5.00 12.93 -20.90
N ARG A 130 4.64 14.17 -20.54
CA ARG A 130 5.51 15.04 -19.73
C ARG A 130 5.56 14.67 -18.26
N LEU A 131 4.46 14.14 -17.72
CA LEU A 131 4.41 13.61 -16.35
C LEU A 131 5.06 12.22 -16.25
N TYR A 132 4.97 11.41 -17.30
CA TYR A 132 5.48 10.03 -17.32
C TYR A 132 6.87 9.83 -17.95
N TYR A 133 7.40 10.79 -18.72
CA TYR A 133 8.65 10.59 -19.48
C TYR A 133 9.57 11.82 -19.60
N GLY A 134 9.14 13.00 -19.14
CA GLY A 134 10.02 14.14 -18.90
C GLY A 134 10.42 14.18 -17.43
N LEU A 135 11.56 14.80 -17.10
CA LEU A 135 11.82 15.26 -15.73
C LEU A 135 10.63 16.14 -15.33
N PRO A 136 9.71 15.67 -14.47
CA PRO A 136 8.54 16.46 -14.13
C PRO A 136 9.02 17.74 -13.46
N THR A 137 8.38 18.86 -13.78
CA THR A 137 8.59 20.07 -12.98
C THR A 137 8.22 19.76 -11.53
N LEU A 138 8.87 20.42 -10.56
CA LEU A 138 8.56 20.23 -9.14
C LEU A 138 7.05 20.36 -8.86
N GLY A 139 6.37 21.27 -9.55
CA GLY A 139 4.93 21.46 -9.44
C GLY A 139 4.09 20.28 -9.97
N GLU A 140 4.54 19.58 -11.00
CA GLU A 140 3.87 18.36 -11.51
C GLU A 140 4.06 17.19 -10.54
N ALA A 141 5.26 17.01 -10.00
CA ALA A 141 5.54 15.99 -8.99
C ALA A 141 4.71 16.21 -7.71
N VAL A 142 4.64 17.46 -7.20
CA VAL A 142 3.83 17.79 -6.02
C VAL A 142 2.33 17.56 -6.28
N ARG A 143 1.81 17.93 -7.45
CA ARG A 143 0.42 17.63 -7.82
C ARG A 143 0.14 16.14 -7.89
N PHE A 144 1.09 15.36 -8.42
CA PHE A 144 0.98 13.91 -8.50
C PHE A 144 0.92 13.29 -7.10
N ILE A 145 1.86 13.63 -6.21
CA ILE A 145 1.88 13.16 -4.81
C ILE A 145 0.58 13.55 -4.09
N ARG A 146 0.11 14.79 -4.27
CA ARG A 146 -1.14 15.26 -3.66
C ARG A 146 -2.34 14.43 -4.12
N ASN A 147 -2.45 14.13 -5.41
CA ASN A 147 -3.57 13.35 -5.94
C ASN A 147 -3.54 11.91 -5.41
N LEU A 148 -2.35 11.32 -5.28
CA LEU A 148 -2.16 10.00 -4.69
C LEU A 148 -2.59 9.99 -3.21
N ALA A 149 -2.17 10.98 -2.43
CA ALA A 149 -2.57 11.12 -1.04
C ALA A 149 -4.09 11.30 -0.90
N ILE A 150 -4.71 12.15 -1.74
CA ILE A 150 -6.18 12.33 -1.74
C ILE A 150 -6.90 11.01 -2.04
N TYR A 151 -6.40 10.23 -3.01
CA TYR A 151 -6.97 8.93 -3.32
C TYR A 151 -6.88 7.96 -2.13
N ALA A 152 -5.70 7.86 -1.50
CA ALA A 152 -5.48 7.00 -0.32
C ALA A 152 -6.43 7.39 0.83
N PHE A 153 -6.38 8.64 1.26
CA PHE A 153 -7.21 9.13 2.35
C PHE A 153 -8.72 9.04 2.04
N ALA A 154 -9.13 9.16 0.77
CA ALA A 154 -10.53 8.98 0.40
C ALA A 154 -10.97 7.51 0.55
N CYS A 155 -10.14 6.55 0.10
CA CYS A 155 -10.41 5.13 0.26
C CYS A 155 -10.44 4.76 1.74
N GLU A 156 -9.45 5.21 2.51
CA GLU A 156 -9.33 4.96 3.94
C GLU A 156 -10.49 5.57 4.73
N ALA A 157 -10.96 6.77 4.37
CA ALA A 157 -12.11 7.41 5.05
C ALA A 157 -13.43 6.68 4.76
N ILE A 158 -13.66 6.27 3.51
CA ILE A 158 -14.85 5.49 3.14
C ILE A 158 -14.80 4.11 3.82
N GLY A 159 -13.63 3.47 3.80
CA GLY A 159 -13.37 2.22 4.47
C GLY A 159 -13.59 2.29 5.99
N ALA A 160 -13.09 3.34 6.64
CA ALA A 160 -13.29 3.56 8.07
C ALA A 160 -14.76 3.79 8.41
N ALA A 161 -15.51 4.51 7.57
CA ALA A 161 -16.95 4.67 7.79
C ALA A 161 -17.70 3.33 7.69
N ALA A 162 -17.38 2.49 6.70
CA ALA A 162 -17.99 1.18 6.54
C ALA A 162 -17.58 0.20 7.66
N LEU A 163 -16.30 0.16 8.03
CA LEU A 163 -15.80 -0.65 9.15
C LEU A 163 -16.38 -0.21 10.49
N TRP A 164 -16.61 1.09 10.71
CA TRP A 164 -17.26 1.56 11.92
C TRP A 164 -18.69 1.04 12.05
N VAL A 165 -19.45 1.04 10.95
CA VAL A 165 -20.78 0.43 10.91
C VAL A 165 -20.68 -1.09 11.15
N GLY A 166 -19.69 -1.76 10.55
CA GLY A 166 -19.46 -3.19 10.74
C GLY A 166 -19.13 -3.58 12.18
N PHE A 167 -18.14 -2.92 12.79
CA PHE A 167 -17.73 -3.18 14.17
C PHE A 167 -18.83 -2.84 15.19
N THR A 168 -19.58 -1.76 14.98
CA THR A 168 -20.70 -1.42 15.87
C THR A 168 -21.85 -2.42 15.73
N ALA A 169 -22.13 -2.92 14.53
CA ALA A 169 -23.11 -3.99 14.31
C ALA A 169 -22.68 -5.32 14.95
N ALA A 170 -21.38 -5.59 15.01
CA ALA A 170 -20.78 -6.74 15.69
C ALA A 170 -20.76 -6.63 17.23
N GLY A 171 -21.25 -5.52 17.80
CA GLY A 171 -21.36 -5.34 19.25
C GLY A 171 -20.19 -4.63 19.93
N VAL A 172 -19.23 -4.10 19.15
CA VAL A 172 -18.12 -3.28 19.70
C VAL A 172 -18.67 -1.93 20.17
N ASP A 173 -18.20 -1.45 21.33
CA ASP A 173 -18.56 -0.12 21.83
C ASP A 173 -18.27 0.96 20.78
N LYS A 174 -19.15 1.96 20.68
CA LYS A 174 -19.08 2.97 19.61
C LYS A 174 -17.77 3.76 19.62
N HIS A 175 -17.22 4.06 20.79
CA HIS A 175 -15.97 4.82 20.89
C HIS A 175 -14.78 3.98 20.45
N THR A 176 -14.70 2.73 20.92
CA THR A 176 -13.67 1.77 20.49
C THR A 176 -13.78 1.47 19.00
N ALA A 177 -15.01 1.29 18.50
CA ALA A 177 -15.27 0.99 17.10
C ALA A 177 -14.81 2.09 16.15
N VAL A 178 -14.89 3.38 16.53
CA VAL A 178 -14.37 4.49 15.70
C VAL A 178 -12.86 4.33 15.52
N TRP A 179 -12.14 4.08 16.62
CA TRP A 179 -10.70 3.94 16.56
C TRP A 179 -10.27 2.67 15.81
N TRP A 180 -10.90 1.54 16.11
CA TRP A 180 -10.67 0.29 15.38
C TRP A 180 -10.95 0.45 13.89
N ALA A 181 -12.02 1.14 13.50
CA ALA A 181 -12.34 1.34 12.11
C ALA A 181 -11.30 2.17 11.36
N ILE A 182 -10.80 3.25 11.97
CA ILE A 182 -9.74 4.07 11.37
C ILE A 182 -8.46 3.25 11.23
N PHE A 183 -8.06 2.56 12.30
CA PHE A 183 -6.83 1.79 12.34
C PHE A 183 -6.84 0.65 11.32
N HIS A 184 -7.89 -0.19 11.32
CA HIS A 184 -8.00 -1.31 10.39
C HIS A 184 -8.21 -0.84 8.95
N SER A 185 -8.83 0.32 8.71
CA SER A 185 -8.97 0.85 7.34
C SER A 185 -7.61 1.22 6.73
N ILE A 186 -6.80 1.99 7.47
CA ILE A 186 -5.46 2.40 7.04
C ILE A 186 -4.54 1.18 6.96
N SER A 187 -4.61 0.27 7.93
CA SER A 187 -3.82 -0.97 7.93
C SER A 187 -4.19 -1.88 6.75
N SER A 188 -5.48 -2.04 6.43
CA SER A 188 -5.94 -2.82 5.27
C SER A 188 -5.49 -2.19 3.96
N PHE A 189 -5.67 -0.87 3.80
CA PHE A 189 -5.35 -0.18 2.55
C PHE A 189 -3.85 -0.11 2.28
N ASN A 190 -3.02 0.06 3.31
CA ASN A 190 -1.56 0.09 3.18
C ASN A 190 -0.93 -1.29 3.32
N GLU A 191 -1.73 -2.37 3.33
CA GLU A 191 -1.25 -3.75 3.44
C GLU A 191 -0.34 -4.01 4.64
N ALA A 192 -0.68 -3.42 5.78
CA ALA A 192 0.21 -3.43 6.93
C ALA A 192 0.02 -4.60 7.88
N GLY A 193 -1.16 -5.19 7.97
CA GLY A 193 -1.43 -6.39 8.78
C GLY A 193 -1.48 -6.19 10.29
N PHE A 194 -1.31 -4.96 10.77
CA PHE A 194 -1.53 -4.64 12.18
C PHE A 194 -3.03 -4.59 12.47
N ASN A 195 -3.47 -5.27 13.53
CA ASN A 195 -4.84 -5.27 14.03
C ASN A 195 -4.89 -4.76 15.49
N LEU A 196 -6.09 -4.38 15.95
CA LEU A 196 -6.34 -4.00 17.35
C LEU A 196 -7.32 -4.94 18.05
N THR A 197 -7.46 -6.17 17.55
CA THR A 197 -8.46 -7.14 18.03
C THR A 197 -7.84 -8.29 18.80
N GLY A 198 -6.52 -8.49 18.71
CA GLY A 198 -5.79 -9.60 19.33
C GLY A 198 -5.88 -10.93 18.59
N ALA A 199 -6.76 -11.03 17.60
CA ALA A 199 -7.00 -12.25 16.84
C ALA A 199 -7.33 -11.93 15.37
N ASP A 200 -6.71 -10.88 14.81
CA ASP A 200 -6.97 -10.42 13.45
C ASP A 200 -8.48 -10.20 13.18
N LEU A 201 -9.01 -10.78 12.10
CA LEU A 201 -10.40 -10.66 11.72
C LEU A 201 -11.23 -11.89 12.11
N LEU A 202 -10.65 -12.88 12.82
CA LEU A 202 -11.36 -14.07 13.28
C LEU A 202 -12.65 -13.73 14.07
N PRO A 203 -12.67 -12.75 15.00
CA PRO A 203 -13.89 -12.39 15.73
C PRO A 203 -15.00 -11.82 14.84
N PHE A 204 -14.68 -11.45 13.59
CA PHE A 204 -15.57 -10.83 12.61
C PHE A 204 -15.79 -11.70 11.37
N ALA A 205 -15.46 -12.99 11.44
CA ALA A 205 -15.62 -13.94 10.33
C ALA A 205 -17.08 -14.11 9.90
N ASP A 206 -18.04 -13.78 10.76
CA ASP A 206 -19.49 -13.79 10.49
C ASP A 206 -20.05 -12.42 10.09
N GLN A 207 -19.21 -11.39 9.94
CA GLN A 207 -19.62 -10.01 9.63
C GLN A 207 -19.27 -9.64 8.18
N PRO A 208 -20.21 -9.75 7.22
CA PRO A 208 -19.91 -9.55 5.81
C PRO A 208 -19.38 -8.15 5.48
N LEU A 209 -19.87 -7.14 6.22
CA LEU A 209 -19.46 -5.76 5.99
C LEU A 209 -17.99 -5.53 6.37
N VAL A 210 -17.51 -6.16 7.45
CA VAL A 210 -16.11 -6.05 7.87
C VAL A 210 -15.20 -6.71 6.84
N LEU A 211 -15.49 -7.97 6.50
CA LEU A 211 -14.71 -8.77 5.54
C LEU A 211 -14.68 -8.17 4.14
N ALA A 212 -15.84 -7.72 3.63
CA ALA A 212 -15.89 -7.09 2.31
C ALA A 212 -15.10 -5.79 2.29
N THR A 213 -15.19 -4.98 3.36
CA THR A 213 -14.49 -3.69 3.42
C THR A 213 -12.99 -3.87 3.52
N SER A 214 -12.50 -4.74 4.42
CA SER A 214 -11.06 -5.04 4.54
C SER A 214 -10.52 -5.61 3.23
N GLY A 215 -11.20 -6.60 2.65
CA GLY A 215 -10.83 -7.22 1.37
C GLY A 215 -10.72 -6.24 0.21
N ILE A 216 -11.71 -5.35 0.08
CA ILE A 216 -11.69 -4.31 -0.96
C ILE A 216 -10.56 -3.31 -0.72
N LEU A 217 -10.34 -2.85 0.52
CA LEU A 217 -9.25 -1.91 0.83
C LEU A 217 -7.88 -2.52 0.51
N ALA A 218 -7.64 -3.76 0.92
CA ALA A 218 -6.42 -4.49 0.61
C ALA A 218 -6.20 -4.62 -0.90
N ALA A 219 -7.23 -5.01 -1.65
CA ALA A 219 -7.12 -5.11 -3.11
C ALA A 219 -6.86 -3.73 -3.78
N LEU A 220 -7.51 -2.66 -3.31
CA LEU A 220 -7.29 -1.30 -3.82
C LEU A 220 -5.87 -0.79 -3.50
N GLY A 221 -5.34 -1.14 -2.33
CA GLY A 221 -3.95 -0.90 -1.92
C GLY A 221 -2.97 -1.58 -2.87
N ALA A 222 -3.15 -2.89 -3.05
CA ALA A 222 -2.24 -3.76 -3.82
C ALA A 222 -2.17 -3.41 -5.30
N ILE A 223 -3.31 -3.06 -5.90
CA ILE A 223 -3.37 -2.61 -7.30
C ILE A 223 -2.67 -1.25 -7.45
N GLY A 224 -2.72 -0.43 -6.40
CA GLY A 224 -2.20 0.93 -6.39
C GLY A 224 -3.13 1.93 -7.09
N ALA A 225 -2.90 3.22 -6.84
CA ALA A 225 -3.81 4.27 -7.29
C ALA A 225 -3.80 4.52 -8.81
N ILE A 226 -2.64 4.42 -9.48
CA ILE A 226 -2.51 4.79 -10.90
C ILE A 226 -3.46 3.98 -11.80
N PRO A 227 -3.43 2.63 -11.79
CA PRO A 227 -4.28 1.85 -12.69
C PRO A 227 -5.77 2.10 -12.43
N ILE A 228 -6.15 2.31 -11.18
CA ILE A 228 -7.52 2.56 -10.75
C ILE A 228 -8.01 3.93 -11.22
N LEU A 229 -7.22 4.98 -10.99
CA LEU A 229 -7.54 6.32 -11.45
C LEU A 229 -7.67 6.37 -12.98
N LEU A 230 -6.78 5.69 -13.70
CA LEU A 230 -6.86 5.59 -15.16
C LEU A 230 -8.10 4.80 -15.62
N LEU A 231 -8.46 3.72 -14.94
CA LEU A 231 -9.70 2.97 -15.20
C LEU A 231 -10.94 3.87 -15.02
N MET A 232 -11.00 4.64 -13.93
CA MET A 232 -12.11 5.55 -13.65
C MET A 232 -12.22 6.68 -14.69
N GLN A 233 -11.09 7.28 -15.07
CA GLN A 233 -11.06 8.37 -16.06
C GLN A 233 -11.44 7.89 -17.47
N THR A 234 -10.91 6.75 -17.88
CA THR A 234 -11.11 6.20 -19.22
C THR A 234 -12.39 5.39 -19.36
N ARG A 235 -13.06 5.06 -18.23
CA ARG A 235 -14.18 4.12 -18.16
C ARG A 235 -13.86 2.78 -18.85
N GLY A 236 -12.60 2.35 -18.76
CA GLY A 236 -12.08 1.15 -19.42
C GLY A 236 -11.75 1.29 -20.90
N ARG A 237 -12.03 2.44 -21.54
CA ARG A 237 -11.78 2.65 -22.98
C ARG A 237 -10.39 3.24 -23.20
N ASN A 238 -9.53 2.58 -23.98
CA ASN A 238 -8.16 3.03 -24.23
C ASN A 238 -7.26 3.04 -22.97
N LEU A 239 -7.49 2.09 -22.05
CA LEU A 239 -6.56 1.83 -20.94
C LEU A 239 -5.14 1.55 -21.46
N PRO A 240 -4.11 2.24 -20.93
CA PRO A 240 -2.71 1.92 -21.19
C PRO A 240 -2.39 0.44 -20.90
N LEU A 241 -1.44 -0.12 -21.64
CA LEU A 241 -1.13 -1.55 -21.58
C LEU A 241 -0.64 -1.97 -20.19
N ASP A 242 0.23 -1.17 -19.59
CA ASP A 242 0.74 -1.32 -18.22
C ASP A 242 -0.40 -1.41 -17.19
N SER A 243 -1.35 -0.48 -17.23
CA SER A 243 -2.52 -0.51 -16.32
C SER A 243 -3.43 -1.70 -16.60
N ARG A 244 -3.61 -2.09 -17.87
CA ARG A 244 -4.41 -3.27 -18.24
C ARG A 244 -3.78 -4.56 -17.75
N VAL A 245 -2.45 -4.67 -17.83
CA VAL A 245 -1.69 -5.81 -17.33
C VAL A 245 -1.78 -5.89 -15.80
N ILE A 246 -1.63 -4.75 -15.09
CA ILE A 246 -1.74 -4.72 -13.63
C ILE A 246 -3.16 -5.13 -13.18
N LEU A 247 -4.20 -4.49 -13.72
CA LEU A 247 -5.59 -4.79 -13.37
C LEU A 247 -6.00 -6.22 -13.74
N GLY A 248 -5.61 -6.67 -14.94
CA GLY A 248 -5.88 -8.03 -15.39
C GLY A 248 -5.14 -9.07 -14.55
N GLY A 249 -3.86 -8.84 -14.27
CA GLY A 249 -3.04 -9.70 -13.43
C GLY A 249 -3.55 -9.80 -11.99
N ALA A 250 -3.88 -8.66 -11.38
CA ALA A 250 -4.47 -8.62 -10.04
C ALA A 250 -5.82 -9.36 -9.99
N GLY A 251 -6.71 -9.13 -10.98
CA GLY A 251 -7.98 -9.86 -11.07
C GLY A 251 -7.77 -11.37 -11.22
N ILE A 252 -6.84 -11.80 -12.07
CA ILE A 252 -6.53 -13.23 -12.23
C ILE A 252 -5.97 -13.82 -10.93
N LEU A 253 -5.04 -13.14 -10.26
CA LEU A 253 -4.46 -13.60 -9.00
C LEU A 253 -5.51 -13.71 -7.89
N LEU A 254 -6.37 -12.70 -7.73
CA LEU A 254 -7.46 -12.73 -6.75
C LEU A 254 -8.47 -13.84 -7.05
N LEU A 255 -8.81 -14.07 -8.32
CA LEU A 255 -9.71 -15.16 -8.69
C LEU A 255 -9.07 -16.54 -8.49
N MET A 256 -7.79 -16.68 -8.80
CA MET A 256 -7.05 -17.94 -8.57
C MET A 256 -6.90 -18.23 -7.09
N GLY A 257 -6.54 -17.24 -6.26
CA GLY A 257 -6.47 -17.41 -4.81
C GLY A 257 -7.83 -17.75 -4.21
N PHE A 258 -8.89 -17.05 -4.62
CA PHE A 258 -10.27 -17.35 -4.24
C PHE A 258 -10.65 -18.79 -4.60
N ALA A 259 -10.36 -19.23 -5.83
CA ALA A 259 -10.66 -20.59 -6.27
C ALA A 259 -9.82 -21.64 -5.53
N PHE A 260 -8.54 -21.35 -5.28
CA PHE A 260 -7.64 -22.25 -4.56
C PHE A 260 -8.12 -22.48 -3.13
N ILE A 261 -8.37 -21.41 -2.38
CA ILE A 261 -8.88 -21.46 -1.00
C ILE A 261 -10.28 -22.08 -0.99
N GLY A 262 -11.15 -21.63 -1.90
CA GLY A 262 -12.51 -22.12 -2.01
C GLY A 262 -12.60 -23.61 -2.34
N VAL A 263 -11.68 -24.18 -3.13
CA VAL A 263 -11.68 -25.62 -3.43
C VAL A 263 -11.01 -26.43 -2.31
N GLY A 264 -9.89 -25.94 -1.76
CA GLY A 264 -9.13 -26.65 -0.72
C GLY A 264 -9.88 -26.73 0.61
N GLU A 265 -10.52 -25.63 1.01
CA GLU A 265 -11.04 -25.46 2.37
C GLU A 265 -12.56 -25.63 2.48
N TRP A 266 -13.30 -25.79 1.36
CA TRP A 266 -14.78 -25.83 1.38
C TRP A 266 -15.36 -26.86 2.34
N ALA A 267 -14.67 -27.98 2.49
CA ALA A 267 -15.08 -29.12 3.31
C ALA A 267 -14.32 -29.20 4.63
N ASN A 268 -13.30 -28.37 4.85
CA ASN A 268 -12.51 -28.41 6.08
C ASN A 268 -13.31 -27.82 7.25
N PRO A 269 -13.69 -28.62 8.25
CA PRO A 269 -14.52 -28.16 9.37
C PRO A 269 -13.81 -27.16 10.28
N GLU A 270 -12.48 -27.06 10.24
CA GLU A 270 -11.70 -26.14 11.10
C GLU A 270 -11.58 -24.73 10.49
N THR A 271 -11.94 -24.58 9.21
CA THR A 271 -11.86 -23.33 8.45
C THR A 271 -13.24 -22.96 7.85
N LEU A 272 -13.40 -22.98 6.52
CA LEU A 272 -14.63 -22.58 5.82
C LEU A 272 -15.81 -23.55 6.04
N GLY A 273 -15.54 -24.82 6.34
CA GLY A 273 -16.56 -25.85 6.54
C GLY A 273 -17.44 -25.61 7.77
N SER A 274 -16.94 -24.90 8.78
CA SER A 274 -17.70 -24.48 9.96
C SER A 274 -18.72 -23.38 9.68
N VAL A 275 -18.51 -22.61 8.59
CA VAL A 275 -19.30 -21.43 8.26
C VAL A 275 -20.45 -21.79 7.32
N SER A 276 -21.52 -21.00 7.34
CA SER A 276 -22.66 -21.12 6.45
C SER A 276 -22.21 -21.12 4.98
N ALA A 277 -22.81 -21.97 4.14
CA ALA A 277 -22.44 -22.09 2.73
C ALA A 277 -22.58 -20.78 1.94
N TRP A 278 -23.40 -19.84 2.43
CA TRP A 278 -23.62 -18.53 1.81
C TRP A 278 -22.50 -17.53 2.12
N ASP A 279 -21.84 -17.66 3.27
CA ASP A 279 -20.79 -16.73 3.70
C ASP A 279 -19.38 -17.20 3.31
N ARG A 280 -19.21 -18.51 3.02
CA ARG A 280 -17.95 -19.11 2.56
C ARG A 280 -17.29 -18.39 1.37
N PRO A 281 -18.02 -17.99 0.31
CA PRO A 281 -17.40 -17.29 -0.81
C PRO A 281 -16.78 -15.95 -0.39
N LEU A 282 -17.41 -15.23 0.53
CA LEU A 282 -16.89 -13.95 0.97
C LEU A 282 -15.60 -14.13 1.78
N LEU A 283 -15.58 -15.10 2.70
CA LEU A 283 -14.38 -15.44 3.46
C LEU A 283 -13.22 -15.90 2.57
N ALA A 284 -13.51 -16.75 1.58
CA ALA A 284 -12.47 -17.18 0.62
C ALA A 284 -11.96 -16.01 -0.24
N ALA A 285 -12.83 -15.07 -0.60
CA ALA A 285 -12.45 -13.89 -1.38
C ALA A 285 -11.63 -12.91 -0.55
N GLU A 286 -12.01 -12.72 0.72
CA GLU A 286 -11.28 -11.91 1.69
C GLU A 286 -9.88 -12.50 1.91
N GLN A 287 -9.78 -13.79 2.23
CA GLN A 287 -8.50 -14.47 2.43
C GLN A 287 -7.60 -14.40 1.18
N SER A 288 -8.19 -14.46 -0.01
CA SER A 288 -7.44 -14.25 -1.25
C SER A 288 -6.92 -12.82 -1.43
N ALA A 289 -7.65 -11.82 -0.95
CA ALA A 289 -7.21 -10.42 -0.99
C ALA A 289 -6.16 -10.13 0.09
N MET A 290 -6.19 -10.87 1.20
CA MET A 290 -5.32 -10.66 2.36
C MET A 290 -3.88 -11.17 2.20
N TRP A 291 -3.53 -11.82 1.08
CA TRP A 291 -2.16 -12.30 0.81
C TRP A 291 -1.08 -11.23 1.02
N GLY A 292 -1.35 -9.97 0.66
CA GLY A 292 -0.39 -8.88 0.79
C GLY A 292 -0.48 -8.15 2.13
N THR A 293 -1.63 -8.25 2.80
CA THR A 293 -2.01 -7.48 3.98
C THR A 293 -1.62 -8.17 5.28
N GLY A 294 -1.64 -9.51 5.34
CA GLY A 294 -1.29 -10.28 6.53
C GLY A 294 -2.42 -10.46 7.55
N PHE A 295 -3.63 -9.92 7.33
CA PHE A 295 -4.79 -10.30 8.13
C PHE A 295 -5.23 -11.72 7.82
N SER A 296 -5.86 -12.34 8.80
CA SER A 296 -6.60 -13.58 8.58
C SER A 296 -7.98 -13.49 9.22
N ALA A 297 -9.00 -13.92 8.48
CA ALA A 297 -10.33 -14.18 9.03
C ALA A 297 -10.54 -15.68 9.35
N ILE A 298 -9.55 -16.51 9.00
CA ILE A 298 -9.56 -17.97 9.16
C ILE A 298 -8.27 -18.39 9.90
N PRO A 299 -8.28 -19.41 10.77
CA PRO A 299 -7.06 -19.94 11.36
C PRO A 299 -6.11 -20.47 10.28
N THR A 300 -4.97 -19.79 10.07
CA THR A 300 -3.99 -20.22 9.04
C THR A 300 -3.22 -21.48 9.42
N SER A 301 -3.18 -21.83 10.72
CA SER A 301 -2.55 -23.06 11.21
C SER A 301 -3.29 -24.33 10.80
N GLU A 302 -4.58 -24.22 10.46
CA GLU A 302 -5.47 -25.36 10.18
C GLU A 302 -5.81 -25.50 8.68
N LEU A 303 -5.10 -24.78 7.79
CA LEU A 303 -5.23 -24.92 6.34
C LEU A 303 -4.58 -26.22 5.84
N HIS A 304 -5.20 -26.88 4.86
CA HIS A 304 -4.69 -28.12 4.24
C HIS A 304 -3.62 -27.89 3.16
#